data_AF-A0A7Y2TER3-F1
#
_entry.id   AF-A0A7Y2TER3-F1
#
_cell.length_a   1.000
_cell.length_b   1.000
_cell.length_c   1.000
_cell.angle_alpha   90.00
_cell.angle_beta   90.00
_cell.angle_gamma   90.00
#
_symmetry.space_group_name_H-M   'P 1'
#
loop_
_entity.id
_entity.type
_entity.pdbx_description
1 polymer ?
#
loop_
_entity_poly.entity_id
_entity_poly.type
_entity_poly.pdbx_seq_one_letter_code
_entity_poly.pdbx_strand_id
1 'polypeptide(L)'
;MKNLTHLTILVLALFICSTAQATHVMGSDIFYKHISGMKYEITVKYYRDCRGVAFSNPSGASRIKCENGTTSMSLSLSLNAINDITPVCDTIGSPCDPQNTFGTGDGVEEHIYVDTVDFGVAPFNALLSYTGDIII
;
A
#
# COMPACT_ATOMS: atom_id res chain seq x y z
N MET A 1 51.50 0.14 15.13
CA MET A 1 50.54 -0.92 14.72
C MET A 1 49.08 -0.52 14.96
N LYS A 2 48.71 0.11 16.08
CA LYS A 2 47.32 0.57 16.36
C LYS A 2 46.74 1.55 15.32
N ASN A 3 47.58 2.45 14.80
CA ASN A 3 47.14 3.44 13.79
C ASN A 3 46.85 2.80 12.41
N LEU A 4 47.49 1.67 12.10
CA LEU A 4 47.25 0.95 10.84
C LEU A 4 45.95 0.15 10.89
N THR A 5 45.61 -0.45 12.04
CA THR A 5 44.34 -1.17 12.22
C THR A 5 43.12 -0.25 12.14
N HIS A 6 43.21 0.98 12.67
CA HIS A 6 42.12 1.96 12.54
C HIS A 6 41.92 2.40 11.08
N LEU A 7 43.00 2.57 10.33
CA LEU A 7 42.95 2.90 8.90
C LEU A 7 42.32 1.76 8.09
N THR A 8 42.69 0.50 8.37
CA THR A 8 42.11 -0.67 7.70
C THR A 8 40.61 -0.80 7.98
N ILE A 9 40.16 -0.56 9.22
CA ILE A 9 38.73 -0.59 9.59
C ILE A 9 37.96 0.52 8.87
N LEU A 10 38.51 1.74 8.81
CA LEU A 10 37.88 2.86 8.11
C LEU A 10 37.76 2.61 6.61
N VAL A 11 38.80 2.08 5.98
CA VAL A 11 38.79 1.72 4.56
C VAL A 11 37.75 0.63 4.27
N LEU A 12 37.67 -0.41 5.11
CA LEU A 12 36.66 -1.46 4.97
C LEU A 12 35.23 -0.92 5.15
N ALA A 13 35.02 0.05 6.05
CA ALA A 13 33.73 0.69 6.26
C ALA A 13 33.24 1.51 5.05
N LEU A 14 34.14 2.03 4.22
CA LEU A 14 33.78 2.75 2.99
C LEU A 14 33.34 1.81 1.86
N PHE A 15 33.74 0.53 1.89
CA PHE A 15 33.35 -0.46 0.88
C PHE A 15 32.02 -1.18 1.17
N ILE A 16 31.40 -0.94 2.34
CA ILE A 16 30.11 -1.52 2.73
C ILE A 16 28.91 -0.57 2.54
N CYS A 17 29.09 0.54 1.83
CA CYS A 17 27.97 1.42 1.49
C CYS A 17 27.07 0.79 0.42
N SER A 18 25.86 0.39 0.81
CA SER A 18 24.78 0.01 -0.11
C SER A 18 23.91 1.22 -0.46
N THR A 19 23.36 1.23 -1.67
CA THR A 19 22.33 2.21 -2.06
C THR A 19 21.01 1.84 -1.39
N ALA A 20 20.48 2.73 -0.54
CA ALA A 20 19.10 2.60 -0.09
C ALA A 20 18.15 2.76 -1.28
N GLN A 21 17.15 1.89 -1.39
CA GLN A 21 16.07 2.00 -2.37
C GLN A 21 14.78 2.20 -1.61
N ALA A 22 14.06 3.27 -1.94
CA ALA A 22 12.75 3.55 -1.39
C ALA A 22 11.79 3.73 -2.56
N THR A 23 10.59 3.18 -2.40
CA THR A 23 9.47 3.41 -3.31
C THR A 23 8.37 4.11 -2.50
N HIS A 24 7.40 4.71 -3.18
CA HIS A 24 6.33 5.43 -2.50
C HIS A 24 4.99 5.15 -3.16
N VAL A 25 3.96 5.22 -2.33
CA VAL A 25 2.56 5.34 -2.76
C VAL A 25 2.25 6.83 -2.74
N MET A 26 1.63 7.37 -3.80
CA MET A 26 1.32 8.80 -3.87
C MET A 26 0.24 9.20 -2.85
N GLY A 27 -0.67 8.27 -2.58
CA GLY A 27 -1.72 8.41 -1.58
C GLY A 27 -2.72 7.27 -1.70
N SER A 28 -3.73 7.29 -0.83
CA SER A 28 -4.85 6.37 -0.91
C SER A 28 -6.12 6.95 -0.32
N ASP A 29 -7.25 6.56 -0.91
CA ASP A 29 -8.58 6.79 -0.35
C ASP A 29 -9.18 5.47 0.13
N ILE A 30 -9.87 5.51 1.26
CA ILE A 30 -10.51 4.34 1.87
C ILE A 30 -12.01 4.62 1.98
N PHE A 31 -12.82 3.68 1.49
CA PHE A 31 -14.27 3.71 1.55
C PHE A 31 -14.78 2.44 2.24
N TYR A 32 -15.90 2.55 2.91
CA TYR A 32 -16.64 1.41 3.43
C TYR A 32 -18.10 1.53 3.03
N LYS A 33 -18.72 0.37 2.76
CA LYS A 33 -20.14 0.28 2.46
C LYS A 33 -20.74 -0.90 3.21
N HIS A 34 -21.80 -0.63 3.97
CA HIS A 34 -22.58 -1.70 4.60
C HIS A 34 -23.29 -2.53 3.53
N ILE A 35 -23.19 -3.86 3.63
CA ILE A 35 -23.86 -4.81 2.73
C ILE A 35 -25.10 -5.36 3.43
N SER A 36 -24.89 -6.05 4.55
CA SER A 36 -25.94 -6.71 5.33
C SER A 36 -25.39 -7.17 6.69
N GLY A 37 -26.22 -7.21 7.74
CA GLY A 37 -25.78 -7.70 9.05
C GLY A 37 -24.50 -6.98 9.54
N MET A 38 -23.45 -7.76 9.79
CA MET A 38 -22.11 -7.27 10.19
C MET A 38 -21.09 -7.27 9.04
N LYS A 39 -21.56 -7.37 7.78
CA LYS A 39 -20.75 -7.40 6.57
C LYS A 39 -20.62 -6.04 5.91
N TYR A 40 -19.39 -5.67 5.60
CA TYR A 40 -19.02 -4.43 4.96
C TYR A 40 -18.08 -4.71 3.78
N GLU A 41 -18.30 -4.02 2.68
CA GLU A 41 -17.32 -3.91 1.60
C GLU A 41 -16.37 -2.77 1.94
N ILE A 42 -15.09 -3.08 2.00
CA ILE A 42 -14.01 -2.10 2.13
C ILE A 42 -13.38 -1.93 0.77
N THR A 43 -13.32 -0.68 0.29
CA THR A 43 -12.61 -0.33 -0.95
C THR A 43 -11.44 0.57 -0.61
N VAL A 44 -10.25 0.20 -1.07
CA VAL A 44 -9.05 1.04 -0.95
C VAL A 44 -8.56 1.36 -2.36
N LYS A 45 -8.45 2.66 -2.65
CA LYS A 45 -7.89 3.16 -3.89
C LYS A 45 -6.48 3.61 -3.62
N TYR A 46 -5.50 3.04 -4.31
CA TYR A 46 -4.10 3.44 -4.23
C TYR A 46 -3.69 4.21 -5.48
N TYR A 47 -2.99 5.32 -5.30
CA TYR A 47 -2.50 6.15 -6.39
C TYR A 47 -1.02 5.87 -6.66
N ARG A 48 -0.71 5.38 -7.86
CA ARG A 48 0.64 5.00 -8.29
C ARG A 48 1.16 5.99 -9.34
N ASP A 49 2.38 6.49 -9.13
CA ASP A 49 3.12 7.25 -10.13
C ASP A 49 3.66 6.29 -11.20
N CYS A 50 3.32 6.53 -12.47
CA CYS A 50 3.69 5.65 -13.58
C CYS A 50 5.20 5.69 -13.92
N ARG A 51 5.92 6.70 -13.43
CA ARG A 51 7.40 6.71 -13.43
C ARG A 51 8.01 5.80 -12.37
N GLY A 52 7.22 5.48 -11.34
CA GLY A 52 7.63 4.66 -10.21
C GLY A 52 7.64 3.17 -10.53
N VAL A 53 7.73 2.35 -9.48
CA VAL A 53 7.70 0.89 -9.58
C VAL A 53 6.28 0.35 -9.76
N ALA A 54 6.16 -0.90 -10.20
CA ALA A 54 4.89 -1.63 -10.18
C ALA A 54 4.37 -1.77 -8.74
N PHE A 55 3.08 -1.56 -8.55
CA PHE A 55 2.38 -1.73 -7.29
C PHE A 55 2.00 -3.20 -7.09
N SER A 56 2.33 -3.73 -5.92
CA SER A 56 1.96 -5.08 -5.50
C SER A 56 0.72 -5.05 -4.62
N ASN A 57 0.07 -6.20 -4.46
CA ASN A 57 -1.13 -6.30 -3.63
C ASN A 57 -0.83 -5.84 -2.18
N PRO A 58 -1.59 -4.87 -1.64
CA PRO A 58 -1.28 -4.23 -0.37
C PRO A 58 -1.81 -4.98 0.86
N SER A 59 -2.44 -6.16 0.72
CA SER A 59 -3.03 -6.95 1.83
C SER A 59 -2.08 -7.17 3.02
N GLY A 60 -0.77 -7.29 2.76
CA GLY A 60 0.24 -7.46 3.82
C GLY A 60 0.46 -6.21 4.68
N ALA A 61 0.15 -5.03 4.14
CA ALA A 61 0.32 -3.74 4.80
C ALA A 61 -1.01 -3.12 5.27
N SER A 62 -2.14 -3.47 4.65
CA SER A 62 -3.47 -2.96 4.99
C SER A 62 -4.07 -3.75 6.15
N ARG A 63 -4.39 -3.07 7.25
CA ARG A 63 -4.94 -3.71 8.46
C ARG A 63 -6.09 -2.91 9.01
N ILE A 64 -7.10 -3.61 9.50
CA ILE A 64 -8.14 -3.02 10.33
C ILE A 64 -7.77 -3.24 11.80
N LYS A 65 -7.87 -2.19 12.63
CA LYS A 65 -7.46 -2.24 14.03
C LYS A 65 -8.31 -1.33 14.90
N CYS A 66 -8.29 -1.59 16.20
CA CYS A 66 -8.78 -0.68 17.22
C CYS A 66 -7.82 0.53 17.33
N GLU A 67 -8.31 1.77 17.32
CA GLU A 67 -7.48 2.99 17.31
C GLU A 67 -6.41 2.99 18.42
N ASN A 68 -6.80 2.59 19.64
CA ASN A 68 -5.91 2.49 20.80
C ASN A 68 -5.77 1.05 21.33
N GLY A 69 -6.08 0.05 20.50
CA GLY A 69 -6.00 -1.37 20.89
C GLY A 69 -4.79 -2.09 20.30
N THR A 70 -4.55 -3.30 20.79
CA THR A 70 -3.52 -4.21 20.24
C THR A 70 -4.07 -5.16 19.19
N THR A 71 -5.39 -5.31 19.11
CA THR A 71 -6.06 -6.18 18.14
C THR A 71 -6.02 -5.56 16.75
N SER A 72 -5.47 -6.31 15.80
CA SER A 72 -5.36 -5.90 14.41
C SER A 72 -5.49 -7.11 13.49
N MET A 73 -6.28 -6.95 12.42
CA MET A 73 -6.56 -7.98 11.43
C MET A 73 -6.08 -7.50 10.06
N SER A 74 -5.46 -8.39 9.28
CA SER A 74 -5.14 -8.08 7.88
C SER A 74 -6.41 -8.07 7.03
N LEU A 75 -6.46 -7.15 6.06
CA LEU A 75 -7.44 -7.21 4.99
C LEU A 75 -6.96 -8.18 3.90
N SER A 76 -7.91 -8.83 3.23
CA SER A 76 -7.67 -9.72 2.08
C SER A 76 -8.09 -9.00 0.79
N LEU A 77 -7.37 -7.92 0.48
CA LEU A 77 -7.65 -7.04 -0.63
C LEU A 77 -7.46 -7.75 -1.98
N SER A 78 -8.50 -7.72 -2.82
CA SER A 78 -8.49 -8.23 -4.19
C SER A 78 -8.48 -7.08 -5.19
N LEU A 79 -7.67 -7.17 -6.25
CA LEU A 79 -7.62 -6.12 -7.27
C LEU A 79 -8.92 -6.15 -8.06
N ASN A 80 -9.63 -5.03 -8.06
CA ASN A 80 -10.87 -4.85 -8.81
C ASN A 80 -10.62 -4.18 -10.17
N ALA A 81 -9.83 -3.11 -10.20
CA ALA A 81 -9.54 -2.36 -11.43
C ALA A 81 -8.26 -1.53 -11.32
N ILE A 82 -7.68 -1.18 -12.47
CA ILE A 82 -6.62 -0.18 -12.61
C ILE A 82 -7.09 0.83 -13.66
N ASN A 83 -7.15 2.10 -13.29
CA ASN A 83 -7.55 3.19 -14.17
C ASN A 83 -6.41 4.20 -14.31
N ASP A 84 -6.12 4.65 -15.53
CA ASP A 84 -5.30 5.84 -15.72
C ASP A 84 -6.17 7.07 -15.46
N ILE A 85 -5.79 7.88 -14.46
CA ILE A 85 -6.51 9.09 -14.04
C ILE A 85 -5.71 10.35 -14.36
N THR A 86 -4.72 10.26 -15.24
CA THR A 86 -3.87 11.40 -15.60
C THR A 86 -4.70 12.48 -16.30
N PRO A 87 -4.61 13.75 -15.87
CA PRO A 87 -5.37 14.85 -16.48
C PRO A 87 -4.73 15.28 -17.81
N VAL A 88 -4.90 14.45 -18.85
CA VAL A 88 -4.49 14.74 -20.23
C VAL A 88 -5.72 14.90 -21.13
N CYS A 89 -5.55 15.55 -22.28
CA CYS A 89 -6.59 15.55 -23.32
C CYS A 89 -6.73 14.14 -23.92
N ASP A 90 -7.94 13.72 -24.26
CA ASP A 90 -8.25 12.39 -24.84
C ASP A 90 -7.42 12.02 -26.08
N THR A 91 -6.85 13.00 -26.78
CA THR A 91 -6.00 12.82 -27.97
C THR A 91 -4.60 12.31 -27.65
N ILE A 92 -4.13 12.49 -26.41
CA ILE A 92 -2.84 12.00 -25.91
C ILE A 92 -3.17 10.73 -25.15
N GLY A 93 -2.80 9.57 -25.71
CA GLY A 93 -3.08 8.27 -25.12
C GLY A 93 -2.59 8.13 -23.67
N SER A 94 -2.94 7.02 -23.02
CA SER A 94 -2.62 6.74 -21.61
C SER A 94 -1.10 6.81 -21.34
N PRO A 95 -0.62 7.76 -20.51
CA PRO A 95 0.79 7.82 -20.13
C PRO A 95 1.24 6.60 -19.30
N CYS A 96 0.28 5.85 -18.75
CA CYS A 96 0.50 4.65 -17.96
C CYS A 96 0.29 3.36 -18.78
N ASP A 97 0.88 3.28 -19.96
CA ASP A 97 0.76 2.13 -20.86
C ASP A 97 2.14 1.46 -21.09
N PRO A 98 2.31 0.16 -20.78
CA PRO A 98 1.34 -0.75 -20.17
C PRO A 98 1.04 -0.47 -18.69
N GLN A 99 -0.15 -0.86 -18.25
CA GLN A 99 -0.58 -0.64 -16.86
C GLN A 99 0.35 -1.33 -15.85
N ASN A 100 0.44 -0.75 -14.65
CA ASN A 100 1.21 -1.25 -13.51
C ASN A 100 2.66 -1.63 -13.83
N THR A 101 3.29 -0.88 -14.73
CA THR A 101 4.66 -1.15 -15.19
C THR A 101 5.60 0.00 -14.80
N PHE A 102 6.87 -0.34 -14.59
CA PHE A 102 7.90 0.63 -14.24
C PHE A 102 8.20 1.57 -15.40
N GLY A 103 8.20 2.88 -15.13
CA GLY A 103 8.76 3.88 -16.04
C GLY A 103 7.99 4.06 -17.35
N THR A 104 6.66 3.96 -17.34
CA THR A 104 5.84 4.06 -18.56
C THR A 104 5.58 5.50 -19.00
N GLY A 105 5.51 6.45 -18.07
CA GLY A 105 5.34 7.87 -18.40
C GLY A 105 4.98 8.75 -17.20
N ASP A 106 4.82 10.05 -17.47
CA ASP A 106 4.33 11.05 -16.51
C ASP A 106 2.81 10.92 -16.35
N GLY A 107 2.37 9.97 -15.53
CA GLY A 107 0.96 9.71 -15.28
C GLY A 107 0.67 9.13 -13.89
N VAL A 108 -0.61 8.99 -13.59
CA VAL A 108 -1.10 8.44 -12.32
C VAL A 108 -2.13 7.35 -12.58
N GLU A 109 -1.91 6.18 -11.99
CA GLU A 109 -2.89 5.10 -11.95
C GLU A 109 -3.63 5.07 -10.62
N GLU A 110 -4.95 4.90 -10.68
CA GLU A 110 -5.80 4.50 -9.56
C GLU A 110 -5.94 2.98 -9.56
N HIS A 111 -5.41 2.33 -8.51
CA HIS A 111 -5.53 0.90 -8.28
C HIS A 111 -6.62 0.65 -7.25
N ILE A 112 -7.74 0.07 -7.67
CA ILE A 112 -8.90 -0.16 -6.81
C ILE A 112 -8.83 -1.58 -6.26
N TYR A 113 -8.74 -1.70 -4.94
CA TYR A 113 -8.80 -2.97 -4.23
C TYR A 113 -10.05 -3.06 -3.37
N VAL A 114 -10.63 -4.26 -3.28
CA VAL A 114 -11.84 -4.53 -2.48
C VAL A 114 -11.65 -5.73 -1.57
N ASP A 115 -12.23 -5.66 -0.38
CA ASP A 115 -12.37 -6.79 0.55
C ASP A 115 -13.78 -6.77 1.17
N THR A 116 -14.32 -7.95 1.48
CA THR A 116 -15.57 -8.08 2.24
C THR A 116 -15.25 -8.53 3.66
N VAL A 117 -15.39 -7.62 4.60
CA VAL A 117 -15.14 -7.85 6.02
C VAL A 117 -16.44 -8.20 6.72
N ASP A 118 -16.46 -9.32 7.43
CA ASP A 118 -17.59 -9.75 8.27
C ASP A 118 -17.18 -9.75 9.74
N PHE A 119 -17.63 -8.75 10.50
CA PHE A 119 -17.34 -8.67 11.94
C PHE A 119 -18.09 -9.73 12.76
N GLY A 120 -19.08 -10.44 12.19
CA GLY A 120 -19.80 -11.51 12.88
C GLY A 120 -19.01 -12.81 13.01
N VAL A 121 -17.92 -12.96 12.26
CA VAL A 121 -17.14 -14.21 12.20
C VAL A 121 -15.65 -13.97 12.46
N ALA A 122 -14.95 -15.06 12.79
CA ALA A 122 -13.50 -14.99 12.88
C ALA A 122 -12.91 -14.67 11.48
N PRO A 123 -11.87 -13.84 11.41
CA PRO A 123 -11.10 -13.39 12.57
C PRO A 123 -11.47 -11.96 13.02
N PHE A 124 -12.40 -11.28 12.34
CA PHE A 124 -12.76 -9.88 12.59
C PHE A 124 -13.67 -9.68 13.81
N ASN A 125 -14.39 -10.71 14.26
CA ASN A 125 -15.19 -10.66 15.49
C ASN A 125 -14.37 -10.32 16.75
N ALA A 126 -13.05 -10.50 16.73
CA ALA A 126 -12.16 -10.08 17.80
C ALA A 126 -12.20 -8.56 18.06
N LEU A 127 -12.53 -7.77 17.03
CA LEU A 127 -12.62 -6.30 17.12
C LEU A 127 -13.91 -5.82 17.80
N LEU A 128 -14.97 -6.65 17.85
CA LEU A 128 -16.27 -6.26 18.41
C LEU A 128 -16.25 -6.03 19.93
N SER A 129 -15.26 -6.58 20.63
CA SER A 129 -15.09 -6.37 22.07
C SER A 129 -14.54 -4.99 22.43
N TYR A 130 -14.03 -4.25 21.44
CA TYR A 130 -13.48 -2.92 21.63
C TYR A 130 -14.59 -1.87 21.63
N THR A 131 -14.56 -0.96 22.59
CA THR A 131 -15.59 0.06 22.80
C THR A 131 -15.26 1.40 22.15
N GLY A 132 -14.10 1.53 21.50
CA GLY A 132 -13.68 2.73 20.78
C GLY A 132 -13.76 2.55 19.27
N ASP A 133 -13.15 3.49 18.53
CA ASP A 133 -13.21 3.49 17.08
C ASP A 133 -12.34 2.41 16.44
N ILE A 134 -12.89 1.81 15.38
CA ILE A 134 -12.18 0.87 14.51
C ILE A 134 -11.70 1.66 13.28
N ILE A 135 -10.40 1.56 13.00
CA ILE A 135 -9.72 2.28 11.93
C ILE A 135 -9.03 1.31 10.97
N ILE A 136 -8.76 1.79 9.75
CA ILE A 136 -8.06 1.08 8.67
C ILE A 136 -6.81 1.89 8.32
#